data_AF-A0A7C1ILQ7-F1
#
_entry.id   AF-A0A7C1ILQ7-F1
#
_cell.length_a   1.000
_cell.length_b   1.000
_cell.length_c   1.000
_cell.angle_alpha   90.00
_cell.angle_beta   90.00
_cell.angle_gamma   90.00
#
_symmetry.space_group_name_H-M   'P 1'
#
loop_
_entity.id
_entity.type
_entity.pdbx_description
1 polymer ?
#
loop_
_entity_poly.entity_id
_entity_poly.type
_entity_poly.pdbx_seq_one_letter_code
_entity_poly.pdbx_strand_id
1 'polypeptide(L)' 'MHYTRFEKARIVGARALQIAMGAPLLIKKPEGTKNPVDLALLELEKGRIPMTVKREGKILKGPVV' A
#
# COMPACT_ATOMS: atom_id res chain seq x y z
N MET A 1 -7.25 -10.30 2.73
CA MET A 1 -5.78 -10.44 2.63
C MET A 1 -5.17 -9.96 3.93
N HIS A 2 -4.39 -10.80 4.63
CA HIS A 2 -3.70 -10.40 5.85
C HIS A 2 -2.31 -9.86 5.52
N TYR A 3 -2.12 -8.55 5.68
CA TYR A 3 -0.80 -7.90 5.64
C TYR A 3 -0.17 -7.92 7.02
N THR A 4 1.15 -8.10 7.09
CA THR A 4 1.89 -7.87 8.34
C THR A 4 1.88 -6.38 8.69
N ARG A 5 2.16 -6.04 9.96
CA ARG A 5 2.27 -4.64 10.40
C ARG A 5 3.27 -3.84 9.55
N PHE A 6 4.38 -4.49 9.15
CA PHE A 6 5.41 -3.88 8.31
C PHE A 6 4.95 -3.67 6.86
N GLU A 7 4.28 -4.67 6.28
CA GLU A 7 3.71 -4.54 4.94
C GLU A 7 2.66 -3.45 4.90
N LYS A 8 1.75 -3.42 5.89
CA LYS A 8 0.73 -2.38 6.03
C LYS A 8 1.37 -0.98 6.10
N ALA A 9 2.39 -0.79 6.93
CA ALA A 9 3.09 0.48 7.03
C ALA A 9 3.78 0.87 5.71
N ARG A 10 4.42 -0.08 5.02
CA ARG A 10 5.12 0.16 3.76
C ARG A 10 4.16 0.57 2.63
N ILE A 11 3.02 -0.12 2.52
CA ILE A 11 1.98 0.20 1.53
C ILE A 11 1.43 1.61 1.76
N VAL A 12 1.08 1.94 3.00
CA VAL A 12 0.55 3.26 3.36
C VAL A 12 1.58 4.35 3.08
N GLY A 13 2.84 4.14 3.46
CA GLY A 13 3.91 5.12 3.20
C GLY A 13 4.16 5.36 1.71
N ALA A 14 4.26 4.30 0.91
CA ALA A 14 4.44 4.41 -0.53
C ALA A 14 3.24 5.12 -1.20
N ARG A 15 2.02 4.79 -0.78
CA ARG A 15 0.81 5.39 -1.34
C ARG A 15 0.64 6.85 -0.91
N ALA A 16 0.96 7.19 0.33
CA ALA A 16 0.95 8.58 0.82
C ALA A 16 1.92 9.45 0.01
N LEU A 17 3.11 8.93 -0.33
CA LEU A 17 4.06 9.64 -1.20
C LEU A 17 3.47 9.90 -2.60
N GLN A 18 2.83 8.90 -3.21
CA GLN A 18 2.18 9.08 -4.52
C GLN A 18 1.12 10.19 -4.46
N ILE A 19 0.27 10.19 -3.43
CA ILE A 19 -0.76 11.22 -3.24
C ILE A 19 -0.12 12.61 -3.04
N ALA A 20 0.97 12.69 -2.28
CA ALA A 20 1.71 13.93 -2.08
C ALA A 20 2.30 14.48 -3.39
N MET A 21 2.68 13.59 -4.32
CA MET A 21 3.15 13.93 -5.66
C MET A 21 2.03 14.26 -6.65
N GLY A 22 0.77 14.34 -6.21
CA GLY A 22 -0.37 14.69 -7.05
C GLY A 22 -0.99 13.51 -7.82
N ALA A 23 -0.69 12.27 -7.42
CA ALA A 23 -1.35 11.10 -8.02
C ALA A 23 -2.87 11.10 -7.73
N PRO A 24 -3.70 10.61 -8.67
CA PRO A 24 -5.14 10.56 -8.48
C PRO A 24 -5.54 9.57 -7.36
N LEU A 25 -6.54 9.99 -6.58
CA LEU A 25 -7.20 9.16 -5.56
C LEU A 25 -8.22 8.24 -6.21
N LEU A 26 -8.27 6.98 -5.77
CA LEU A 26 -9.22 5.97 -6.26
C LEU A 26 -10.48 5.88 -5.39
N ILE A 27 -10.62 6.79 -4.42
CA ILE A 27 -11.75 6.93 -3.50
C ILE A 27 -12.37 8.32 -3.61
N LYS A 28 -13.65 8.45 -3.26
CA LYS A 28 -14.31 9.76 -3.11
C LYS A 28 -13.57 10.54 -2.03
N LYS A 29 -13.08 11.73 -2.39
CA LYS A 29 -12.35 12.64 -1.50
C LYS A 29 -13.31 13.09 -0.38
N PRO A 30 -13.09 12.72 0.89
CA PRO A 30 -13.88 13.28 1.99
C PRO A 30 -13.56 14.77 2.10
N GLU A 31 -14.59 15.61 2.28
CA GLU A 31 -14.49 17.09 2.18
C GLU A 31 -13.62 17.76 3.27
N GLY A 32 -13.01 17.00 4.19
CA GLY A 32 -12.20 17.56 5.29
C GLY A 32 -10.74 17.11 5.34
N THR A 33 -10.34 16.04 4.64
CA THR A 33 -9.04 15.40 4.87
C THR A 33 -8.05 15.69 3.74
N LYS A 34 -7.05 16.53 4.03
CA LYS A 34 -5.97 16.90 3.08
C LYS A 34 -4.66 16.12 3.29
N ASN A 35 -4.53 15.36 4.39
CA ASN A 35 -3.28 14.69 4.71
C ASN A 35 -3.12 13.43 3.83
N PRO A 36 -2.00 13.28 3.08
CA PRO A 36 -1.78 12.13 2.20
C PRO A 36 -1.81 10.78 2.91
N VAL A 37 -1.39 10.74 4.18
CA VAL A 37 -1.35 9.51 4.99
C VAL A 37 -2.76 9.01 5.30
N ASP A 38 -3.65 9.90 5.71
CA ASP A 38 -5.04 9.56 6.05
C ASP A 38 -5.80 9.10 4.79
N LEU A 39 -5.53 9.73 3.65
CA LEU A 39 -6.09 9.32 2.35
C LEU A 39 -5.60 7.92 1.94
N ALA A 40 -4.32 7.62 2.14
CA ALA A 40 -3.77 6.29 1.88
C ALA A 40 -4.35 5.21 2.82
N LEU A 41 -4.57 5.54 4.09
CA LEU A 41 -5.24 4.66 5.06
C LEU A 41 -6.68 4.34 4.63
N LEU A 42 -7.44 5.36 4.24
CA LEU A 42 -8.81 5.18 3.74
C LEU A 42 -8.87 4.33 2.47
N GLU A 43 -7.90 4.48 1.56
CA GLU A 43 -7.80 3.61 0.37
C GLU A 43 -7.47 2.16 0.75
N LEU A 44 -6.60 1.96 1.75
CA LEU A 44 -6.23 0.62 2.22
C LEU A 44 -7.44 -0.08 2.85
N GLU A 45 -8.20 0.62 3.69
CA GLU A 45 -9.40 0.08 4.33
C GLU A 45 -10.49 -0.28 3.31
N LYS A 46 -10.60 0.50 2.23
CA LYS A 46 -11.50 0.21 1.10
C LYS A 46 -10.95 -0.82 0.12
N GLY A 47 -9.71 -1.30 0.31
CA GLY A 47 -9.06 -2.27 -0.58
C GLY A 47 -8.83 -1.74 -2.00
N ARG A 48 -8.72 -0.42 -2.17
CA ARG A 48 -8.62 0.27 -3.49
C ARG A 48 -7.18 0.65 -3.86
N ILE A 49 -6.19 0.18 -3.11
CA ILE A 49 -4.80 0.55 -3.33
C ILE A 49 -4.23 -0.11 -4.60
N PRO A 50 -3.62 0.65 -5.53
CA PRO A 50 -3.13 0.13 -6.81
C PRO A 50 -1.70 -0.46 -6.69
N MET A 51 -1.42 -1.20 -5.62
CA MET A 51 -0.12 -1.86 -5.42
C MET A 51 -0.30 -3.15 -4.63
N THR A 52 0.55 -4.13 -4.91
CA THR A 52 0.53 -5.45 -4.28
C THR A 52 1.89 -5.73 -3.64
N VAL A 53 1.88 -6.46 -2.52
CA VAL A 53 3.11 -6.91 -1.87
C VAL A 53 3.57 -8.21 -2.52
N LYS A 54 4.77 -8.18 -3.12
CA LYS A 54 5.47 -9.39 -3.53
C LYS A 54 6.27 -9.92 -2.34
N ARG A 55 5.96 -11.13 -1.88
CA ARG A 55 6.73 -11.83 -0.84
C ARG A 55 7.73 -12.74 -1.54
N GLU A 56 9.02 -12.40 -1.50
CA GLU A 56 10.07 -13.33 -1.95
C GLU A 56 10.40 -14.27 -0.80
N GLY A 57 10.00 -15.54 -0.96
CA GLY A 57 9.98 -16.48 0.15
C GLY A 57 9.67 -17.92 -0.23
N LYS A 58 10.21 -18.40 -1.34
CA LYS A 58 10.74 -19.77 -1.44
C LYS A 58 11.97 -19.73 -2.35
N ILE A 59 13.13 -19.40 -1.77
CA ILE A 59 14.38 -19.91 -2.34
C ILE A 59 14.31 -21.42 -2.07
N LEU A 60 13.77 -22.18 -3.03
CA LEU A 60 14.03 -23.61 -3.05
C LEU A 60 15.54 -23.71 -3.24
N LYS A 61 16.27 -24.07 -2.18
CA LYS A 61 17.59 -24.66 -2.34
C LYS A 61 17.37 -25.92 -3.17
N GLY A 62 17.37 -25.79 -4.50
CA GLY A 62 17.50 -26.92 -5.39
C GLY A 62 18.82 -27.63 -5.08
N PRO A 63 18.91 -28.94 -5.31
CA PRO A 63 20.17 -29.63 -5.12
C PRO A 63 21.21 -28.96 -6.03
N VAL A 64 22.26 -28.44 -5.43
CA VAL A 64 23.49 -28.13 -6.16
C VAL A 64 24.05 -29.50 -6.54
N VAL A 65 23.89 -29.87 -7.80
CA VAL A 65 24.59 -31.02 -8.41
C VAL A 65 26.09 -30.76 -8.40
#